data_AF-A0A0W0SMW9-F1
#
_entry.id   AF-A0A0W0SMW9-F1
#
_cell.length_a   1.000
_cell.length_b   1.000
_cell.length_c   1.000
_cell.angle_alpha   90.00
_cell.angle_beta   90.00
_cell.angle_gamma   90.00
#
_symmetry.space_group_name_H-M   'P 1'
#
loop_
_entity.id
_entity.type
_entity.pdbx_description
1 polymer ?
#
loop_
_entity_poly.entity_id
_entity_poly.type
_entity_poly.pdbx_seq_one_letter_code
_entity_poly.pdbx_strand_id
1 'polypeptide(L)'
;MKNEEFYYGFDSEKQKQYEKDMVKKGIVSQEFMNECKEKTKQWNEKDKADFLQEGEEINKAFVVAIQKKLKPSSNEVQTLVRRHYAWIKRSWTPTRESYIGLSQIYQTPEFKKFFEGHHPELLGFIVKAMKIFAETELN
;
A
#
# COMPACT_ATOMS: atom_id res chain seq x y z
N MET A 1 -4.61 7.29 16.19
CA MET A 1 -5.79 6.81 15.45
C MET A 1 -5.61 5.33 15.21
N LYS A 2 -6.58 4.49 15.54
CA LYS A 2 -6.47 3.04 15.30
C LYS A 2 -6.65 2.78 13.81
N ASN A 3 -5.88 1.85 13.26
CA ASN A 3 -5.93 1.40 11.85
C ASN A 3 -7.34 0.94 11.39
N GLU A 4 -8.27 0.74 12.33
CA GLU A 4 -9.68 0.38 12.15
C GLU A 4 -10.51 1.40 11.32
N GLU A 5 -10.05 2.63 11.11
CA GLU A 5 -10.80 3.64 10.33
C GLU A 5 -10.57 3.59 8.81
N PHE A 6 -9.47 2.98 8.35
CA PHE A 6 -9.12 2.93 6.92
C PHE A 6 -9.46 1.63 6.23
N TYR A 7 -9.60 0.56 7.01
CA TYR A 7 -9.88 -0.75 6.51
C TYR A 7 -10.91 -1.42 7.41
N TYR A 8 -12.13 -1.57 6.87
CA TYR A 8 -13.29 -2.06 7.64
C TYR A 8 -13.43 -3.60 7.61
N GLY A 9 -12.48 -4.31 7.01
CA GLY A 9 -12.55 -5.74 6.72
C GLY A 9 -12.99 -6.02 5.29
N PHE A 10 -12.39 -7.02 4.64
CA PHE A 10 -12.56 -7.36 3.21
C PHE A 10 -14.04 -7.49 2.81
N ASP A 11 -14.87 -8.05 3.68
CA ASP A 11 -16.28 -8.35 3.37
C ASP A 11 -17.29 -7.34 3.94
N SER A 12 -16.82 -6.33 4.66
CA SER A 12 -17.73 -5.39 5.31
C SER A 12 -18.45 -4.48 4.31
N GLU A 13 -19.72 -4.16 4.57
CA GLU A 13 -20.48 -3.22 3.74
C GLU A 13 -19.85 -1.83 3.72
N LYS A 14 -19.18 -1.42 4.81
CA LYS A 14 -18.43 -0.17 4.87
C LYS A 14 -17.24 -0.17 3.90
N GLN A 15 -16.50 -1.27 3.82
CA GLN A 15 -15.41 -1.42 2.86
C GLN A 15 -15.94 -1.33 1.42
N LYS A 16 -17.02 -2.05 1.10
CA LYS A 16 -17.64 -2.00 -0.24
C LYS A 16 -18.11 -0.60 -0.63
N GLN A 17 -18.67 0.17 0.31
CA GLN A 17 -19.09 1.55 0.04
C GLN A 17 -17.88 2.47 -0.15
N TYR A 18 -16.85 2.33 0.69
CA TYR A 18 -15.61 3.09 0.57
C TYR A 18 -14.93 2.86 -0.79
N GLU A 19 -14.85 1.61 -1.23
CA GLU A 19 -14.35 1.23 -2.55
C GLU A 19 -15.12 1.91 -3.70
N LYS A 20 -16.46 1.92 -3.65
CA LYS A 20 -17.29 2.61 -4.65
C LYS A 20 -17.03 4.11 -4.65
N ASP A 21 -16.88 4.71 -3.48
CA ASP A 21 -16.61 6.15 -3.36
C ASP A 21 -15.23 6.52 -3.91
N MET A 22 -14.22 5.68 -3.73
CA MET A 22 -12.89 5.89 -4.32
C MET A 22 -12.93 5.86 -5.85
N VAL A 23 -13.69 4.93 -6.44
CA VAL A 23 -13.91 4.89 -7.90
C VAL A 23 -14.67 6.13 -8.37
N LYS A 24 -15.75 6.50 -7.69
CA LYS A 24 -16.56 7.68 -8.05
C LYS A 24 -15.77 8.98 -7.99
N LYS A 25 -14.84 9.12 -7.03
CA LYS A 25 -13.94 10.26 -6.90
C LYS A 25 -12.78 10.25 -7.90
N GLY A 26 -12.62 9.17 -8.69
CA GLY A 26 -11.52 9.02 -9.63
C GLY A 26 -10.15 8.78 -8.98
N ILE A 27 -10.13 8.36 -7.70
CA ILE A 27 -8.88 8.04 -6.99
C ILE A 27 -8.30 6.72 -7.51
N VAL A 28 -9.17 5.76 -7.82
CA VAL A 28 -8.84 4.48 -8.44
C VAL A 28 -9.79 4.20 -9.60
N SER A 29 -9.36 3.39 -10.57
CA SER A 29 -10.23 2.99 -11.68
C SER A 29 -11.11 1.80 -11.30
N GLN A 30 -12.19 1.59 -12.06
CA GLN A 30 -13.05 0.43 -11.86
C GLN A 30 -12.32 -0.88 -12.24
N GLU A 31 -11.43 -0.84 -13.23
CA GLU A 31 -10.60 -1.97 -13.64
C GLU A 31 -9.66 -2.42 -12.51
N PHE A 32 -9.00 -1.47 -11.83
CA PHE A 32 -8.16 -1.76 -10.67
C PHE A 32 -8.95 -2.49 -9.58
N MET A 33 -10.17 -2.02 -9.29
CA MET A 33 -11.03 -2.65 -8.27
C MET A 33 -11.50 -4.05 -8.69
N ASN A 34 -11.78 -4.25 -9.98
CA ASN A 34 -12.18 -5.56 -10.50
C ASN A 34 -11.01 -6.56 -10.41
N GLU A 35 -9.79 -6.17 -10.78
CA GLU A 35 -8.61 -7.05 -10.65
C GLU A 35 -8.35 -7.40 -9.18
N CYS A 36 -8.45 -6.42 -8.27
CA CYS A 36 -8.34 -6.67 -6.84
C CYS A 36 -9.31 -7.75 -6.36
N LYS A 37 -10.58 -7.63 -6.75
CA LYS A 37 -11.63 -8.60 -6.40
C LYS A 37 -11.33 -9.98 -6.99
N GLU A 38 -10.92 -10.04 -8.25
CA GLU A 38 -10.62 -11.32 -8.90
C GLU A 38 -9.44 -12.06 -8.27
N LYS A 39 -8.38 -11.37 -7.89
CA LYS A 39 -7.21 -11.99 -7.22
C LYS A 39 -7.49 -12.41 -5.79
N THR A 40 -8.36 -11.69 -5.09
CA THR A 40 -8.67 -11.93 -3.68
C THR A 40 -9.90 -12.80 -3.46
N LYS A 41 -10.67 -13.15 -4.50
CA LYS A 41 -11.92 -13.92 -4.39
C LYS A 41 -11.79 -15.28 -3.71
N GLN A 42 -10.61 -15.89 -3.73
CA GLN A 42 -10.33 -17.19 -3.13
C GLN A 42 -9.68 -17.11 -1.75
N TRP A 43 -9.41 -15.89 -1.26
CA TRP A 43 -8.78 -15.72 0.05
C TRP A 43 -9.72 -16.17 1.16
N ASN A 44 -9.25 -17.10 1.97
CA ASN A 44 -9.90 -17.45 3.22
C ASN A 44 -9.50 -16.43 4.31
N GLU A 45 -10.07 -16.58 5.52
CA GLU A 45 -9.79 -15.67 6.65
C GLU A 45 -8.31 -15.61 7.03
N LYS A 46 -7.58 -16.72 6.88
CA LYS A 46 -6.13 -16.73 7.14
C LYS A 46 -5.38 -15.92 6.08
N ASP A 47 -5.68 -16.10 4.80
CA ASP A 47 -5.02 -15.34 3.72
C ASP A 47 -5.21 -13.82 3.90
N LYS A 48 -6.43 -13.44 4.29
CA LYS A 48 -6.81 -12.05 4.62
C LYS A 48 -6.03 -11.53 5.82
N ALA A 49 -5.99 -12.27 6.93
CA ALA A 49 -5.26 -11.90 8.12
C ALA A 49 -3.75 -11.78 7.84
N ASP A 50 -3.17 -12.75 7.14
CA ASP A 50 -1.77 -12.77 6.74
C ASP A 50 -1.43 -11.57 5.82
N PHE A 51 -2.34 -11.18 4.92
CA PHE A 51 -2.16 -9.99 4.08
C PHE A 51 -2.13 -8.69 4.90
N LEU A 52 -3.02 -8.55 5.89
CA LEU A 52 -3.07 -7.36 6.74
C LEU A 52 -1.86 -7.28 7.67
N GLN A 53 -1.48 -8.40 8.27
CA GLN A 53 -0.30 -8.48 9.14
C GLN A 53 0.96 -8.14 8.37
N GLU A 54 1.14 -8.70 7.16
CA GLU A 54 2.30 -8.41 6.31
C GLU A 54 2.42 -6.90 5.99
N GLY A 55 1.30 -6.25 5.64
CA GLY A 55 1.28 -4.80 5.39
C GLY A 55 1.69 -3.98 6.61
N GLU A 56 1.19 -4.34 7.79
CA GLU A 56 1.56 -3.71 9.06
C GLU A 56 3.05 -3.89 9.39
N GLU A 57 3.59 -5.10 9.21
CA GLU A 57 5.00 -5.39 9.42
C GLU A 57 5.92 -4.62 8.47
N ILE A 58 5.52 -4.48 7.20
CA ILE A 58 6.23 -3.68 6.21
C ILE A 58 6.27 -2.21 6.65
N ASN A 59 5.13 -1.64 7.07
CA ASN A 59 5.08 -0.26 7.56
C ASN A 59 5.99 -0.06 8.79
N LYS A 60 5.95 -0.98 9.75
CA LYS A 60 6.86 -0.96 10.92
C LYS A 60 8.33 -1.03 10.50
N ALA A 61 8.67 -1.87 9.53
CA ALA A 61 10.05 -1.98 9.04
C ALA A 61 10.53 -0.67 8.39
N PHE A 62 9.68 0.02 7.63
CA PHE A 62 10.00 1.35 7.10
C PHE A 62 10.18 2.38 8.22
N VAL A 63 9.35 2.38 9.26
CA VAL A 63 9.53 3.26 10.42
C VAL A 63 10.89 3.02 11.09
N VAL A 64 11.29 1.76 11.28
CA VAL A 64 12.62 1.42 11.81
C VAL A 64 13.74 1.94 10.91
N ALA A 65 13.59 1.86 9.58
CA ALA A 65 14.56 2.40 8.63
C ALA A 65 14.69 3.93 8.75
N ILE A 66 13.58 4.64 8.93
CA ILE A 66 13.55 6.10 9.17
C ILE A 66 14.27 6.44 10.48
N GLN A 67 13.99 5.72 11.57
CA GLN A 67 14.63 5.94 12.87
C GLN A 67 16.15 5.71 12.81
N LYS A 68 16.59 4.76 11.98
CA LYS A 68 18.01 4.52 11.68
C LYS A 68 18.62 5.54 10.70
N LYS A 69 17.85 6.53 10.25
CA LYS A 69 18.24 7.56 9.28
C LYS A 69 18.76 6.99 7.96
N LEU A 70 18.23 5.84 7.54
CA LEU A 70 18.60 5.24 6.26
C LEU A 70 18.06 6.10 5.10
N LYS A 71 18.75 6.06 3.96
CA LYS A 71 18.29 6.75 2.75
C LYS A 71 17.23 5.91 2.04
N PRO A 72 16.20 6.52 1.40
CA PRO A 72 15.24 5.79 0.58
C PRO A 72 15.86 4.91 -0.52
N SER A 73 17.02 5.31 -1.04
CA SER A 73 17.78 4.58 -2.06
C SER A 73 18.75 3.52 -1.51
N SER A 74 18.86 3.36 -0.19
CA SER A 74 19.76 2.35 0.40
C SER A 74 19.29 0.93 0.06
N ASN A 75 20.23 -0.01 -0.05
CA ASN A 75 19.94 -1.41 -0.39
C ASN A 75 18.95 -2.03 0.61
N GLU A 76 19.08 -1.69 1.89
CA GLU A 76 18.20 -2.15 2.95
C GLU A 76 16.77 -1.65 2.73
N VAL A 77 16.59 -0.36 2.40
CA VAL A 77 15.27 0.19 2.13
C VAL A 77 14.69 -0.34 0.83
N GLN A 78 15.50 -0.47 -0.22
CA GLN A 78 15.03 -1.03 -1.50
C GLN A 78 14.64 -2.51 -1.37
N THR A 79 15.24 -3.26 -0.45
CA THR A 79 14.79 -4.60 -0.07
C THR A 79 13.39 -4.56 0.57
N LEU A 80 13.11 -3.59 1.44
CA LEU A 80 11.77 -3.38 2.00
C LEU A 80 10.75 -2.97 0.92
N VAL A 81 11.14 -2.12 -0.04
CA VAL A 81 10.26 -1.77 -1.16
C VAL A 81 9.96 -2.97 -2.05
N ARG A 82 10.94 -3.86 -2.27
CA ARG A 82 10.71 -5.12 -2.98
C ARG A 82 9.71 -6.02 -2.25
N ARG A 83 9.81 -6.12 -0.91
CA ARG A 83 8.82 -6.82 -0.07
C ARG A 83 7.43 -6.17 -0.19
N HIS A 84 7.35 -4.85 -0.15
CA HIS A 84 6.11 -4.09 -0.36
C HIS A 84 5.51 -4.35 -1.75
N TYR A 85 6.31 -4.30 -2.81
CA TYR A 85 5.87 -4.60 -4.18
C TYR A 85 5.35 -6.04 -4.30
N ALA A 86 6.05 -7.02 -3.71
CA ALA A 86 5.61 -8.41 -3.68
C ALA A 86 4.29 -8.58 -2.90
N TRP A 87 4.13 -7.86 -1.79
CA TRP A 87 2.89 -7.83 -1.01
C TRP A 87 1.73 -7.27 -1.83
N ILE A 88 1.87 -6.10 -2.46
CA ILE A 88 0.84 -5.51 -3.35
C ILE A 88 0.50 -6.47 -4.49
N LYS A 89 1.49 -7.19 -5.04
CA LYS A 89 1.29 -8.17 -6.11
C LYS A 89 0.31 -9.30 -5.79
N ARG A 90 0.10 -9.58 -4.50
CA ARG A 90 -0.88 -10.55 -4.02
C ARG A 90 -2.31 -10.10 -4.34
N SER A 91 -2.61 -8.81 -4.22
CA SER A 91 -3.95 -8.25 -4.46
C SER A 91 -4.13 -7.67 -5.87
N TRP A 92 -3.08 -7.19 -6.53
CA TRP A 92 -3.17 -6.53 -7.84
C TRP A 92 -1.82 -6.58 -8.57
N THR A 93 -1.76 -6.58 -9.91
CA THR A 93 -0.49 -6.65 -10.66
C THR A 93 -0.04 -5.28 -11.18
N PRO A 94 0.75 -4.51 -10.41
CA PRO A 94 1.28 -3.23 -10.87
C PRO A 94 2.33 -3.37 -11.98
N THR A 95 2.14 -2.59 -13.05
CA THR A 95 3.21 -2.11 -13.94
C THR A 95 4.08 -1.06 -13.25
N ARG A 96 5.17 -0.63 -13.89
CA ARG A 96 5.97 0.50 -13.42
C ARG A 96 5.14 1.76 -13.20
N GLU A 97 4.38 2.19 -14.21
CA GLU A 97 3.59 3.44 -14.16
C GLU A 97 2.53 3.36 -13.08
N SER A 98 1.85 2.22 -12.98
CA SER A 98 0.77 2.04 -12.04
C SER A 98 1.26 1.88 -10.59
N TYR A 99 2.45 1.30 -10.36
CA TYR A 99 3.08 1.33 -9.04
C TYR A 99 3.49 2.75 -8.61
N ILE A 100 3.99 3.57 -9.54
CA ILE A 100 4.22 5.00 -9.30
C ILE A 100 2.88 5.70 -9.03
N GLY A 101 1.83 5.39 -9.79
CA GLY A 101 0.48 5.88 -9.56
C GLY A 101 -0.05 5.57 -8.16
N LEU A 102 0.21 4.36 -7.64
CA LEU A 102 -0.14 3.98 -6.27
C LEU A 102 0.54 4.88 -5.23
N SER A 103 1.80 5.27 -5.46
CA SER A 103 2.48 6.24 -4.58
C SER A 103 1.82 7.63 -4.58
N GLN A 104 1.11 8.01 -5.66
CA GLN A 104 0.32 9.24 -5.72
C GLN A 104 -1.00 9.08 -4.95
N ILE A 105 -1.63 7.92 -5.03
CA ILE A 105 -2.82 7.59 -4.23
C ILE A 105 -2.51 7.66 -2.73
N TYR A 106 -1.35 7.18 -2.28
CA TYR A 106 -0.95 7.27 -0.87
C TYR A 106 -0.86 8.70 -0.34
N GLN A 107 -0.72 9.69 -1.23
CA GLN A 107 -0.65 11.10 -0.85
C GLN A 107 -2.03 11.77 -0.73
N THR A 108 -3.14 11.07 -1.04
CA THR A 108 -4.47 11.64 -0.79
C THR A 108 -4.72 11.80 0.72
N PRO A 109 -5.57 12.76 1.15
CA PRO A 109 -5.75 13.08 2.56
C PRO A 109 -6.11 11.89 3.45
N GLU A 110 -6.84 10.92 2.91
CA GLU A 110 -7.21 9.69 3.58
C GLU A 110 -5.96 8.86 3.91
N PHE A 111 -5.21 8.41 2.90
CA PHE A 111 -4.02 7.57 3.12
C PHE A 111 -2.92 8.31 3.87
N LYS A 112 -2.78 9.61 3.64
CA LYS A 112 -1.79 10.43 4.35
C LYS A 112 -1.91 10.30 5.87
N LYS A 113 -3.14 10.42 6.41
CA LYS A 113 -3.39 10.28 7.85
C LYS A 113 -3.01 8.90 8.38
N PHE A 114 -3.27 7.85 7.59
CA PHE A 114 -2.88 6.48 7.96
C PHE A 114 -1.36 6.34 8.13
N PHE A 115 -0.58 6.79 7.15
CA PHE A 115 0.89 6.70 7.21
C PHE A 115 1.48 7.62 8.29
N GLU A 116 0.99 8.86 8.42
CA GLU A 116 1.43 9.79 9.46
C GLU A 116 1.09 9.29 10.87
N GLY A 117 0.04 8.49 11.02
CA GLY A 117 -0.31 7.82 12.27
C GLY A 117 0.73 6.80 12.75
N HIS A 118 1.54 6.25 11.83
CA HIS A 118 2.67 5.37 12.17
C HIS A 118 3.94 6.18 12.47
N HIS A 119 4.27 7.13 11.60
CA HIS A 119 5.38 8.06 11.78
C HIS A 119 5.19 9.27 10.85
N PRO A 120 5.44 10.52 11.30
CA PRO A 120 5.21 11.73 10.48
C PRO A 120 5.94 11.74 9.13
N GLU A 121 7.13 11.14 9.08
CA GLU A 121 7.94 11.07 7.85
C GLU A 121 7.61 9.87 6.94
N LEU A 122 6.76 8.93 7.39
CA LEU A 122 6.59 7.64 6.71
C LEU A 122 6.10 7.78 5.28
N LEU A 123 5.06 8.59 5.05
CA LEU A 123 4.49 8.78 3.71
C LEU A 123 5.56 9.29 2.73
N GLY A 124 6.24 10.38 3.10
CA GLY A 124 7.25 10.99 2.25
C GLY A 124 8.43 10.05 1.99
N PHE A 125 8.78 9.20 2.95
CA PHE A 125 9.83 8.20 2.84
C PHE A 125 9.46 7.08 1.86
N ILE A 126 8.28 6.47 2.05
CA ILE A 126 7.80 5.35 1.22
C ILE A 126 7.59 5.80 -0.22
N VAL A 127 6.95 6.96 -0.46
CA VAL A 127 6.70 7.47 -1.82
C VAL A 127 8.01 7.64 -2.60
N LYS A 128 9.04 8.20 -1.96
CA LYS A 128 10.38 8.33 -2.57
C LYS A 128 10.99 6.97 -2.86
N ALA A 129 10.94 6.05 -1.89
CA ALA A 129 11.52 4.72 -2.03
C ALA A 129 10.84 3.88 -3.12
N MET A 130 9.50 3.95 -3.21
CA MET A 130 8.69 3.32 -4.26
C MET A 130 9.04 3.84 -5.64
N LYS A 131 9.17 5.16 -5.80
CA LYS A 131 9.55 5.77 -7.09
C LYS A 131 10.92 5.29 -7.56
N ILE A 132 11.91 5.29 -6.66
CA ILE A 132 13.25 4.79 -6.97
C ILE A 132 13.18 3.34 -7.45
N PHE A 133 12.53 2.46 -6.67
CA PHE A 133 12.38 1.05 -7.02
C PHE A 133 11.70 0.86 -8.39
N ALA A 134 10.60 1.57 -8.63
CA ALA A 134 9.88 1.50 -9.89
C ALA A 134 10.77 1.90 -11.08
N GLU A 135 11.60 2.93 -10.90
CA GLU A 135 12.47 3.44 -11.95
C GLU A 135 13.67 2.54 -12.25
N THR A 136 14.13 1.77 -11.26
CA THR A 136 15.34 0.94 -11.37
C THR A 136 15.07 -0.53 -11.64
N GLU A 137 13.93 -1.07 -11.22
CA GLU A 137 13.68 -2.52 -11.17
C GLU A 137 12.45 -2.99 -11.95
N LEU A 138 11.51 -2.08 -12.26
CA LEU A 138 10.32 -2.40 -13.02
C LEU A 138 10.52 -1.97 -14.48
N ASN A 139 10.39 -2.92 -15.40
CA ASN A 139 10.43 -2.70 -16.85
C ASN A 139 9.03 -2.39 -17.39
#